data_AF-A0A9X9ACI1-F1
#
_entry.id   AF-A0A9X9ACI1-F1
#
_cell.length_a   1.000
_cell.length_b   1.000
_cell.length_c   1.000
_cell.angle_alpha   90.00
_cell.angle_beta   90.00
_cell.angle_gamma   90.00
#
_symmetry.space_group_name_H-M   'P 1'
#
loop_
_entity.id
_entity.type
_entity.pdbx_description
1 polymer ?
#
loop_
_entity_poly.entity_id
_entity_poly.type
_entity_poly.pdbx_seq_one_letter_code
_entity_poly.pdbx_strand_id
1 'polypeptide(L)'
;KLELIKILRMDYQWAMMGYSIHNQYWRNGYGVESVKAALPLFFSSLDFHRIELHIRVDNEPSMRLAKRAGFSFECKREAFSLENGKWMDFLIYYKNKEMNI
;
A
#
# COMPACT_ATOMS: atom_id res chain seq x y z
N LYS A 1 12.29 4.53 -2.57
CA LYS A 1 11.24 5.04 -3.49
C LYS A 1 9.87 4.81 -2.85
N LEU A 2 8.98 5.80 -2.90
CA LEU A 2 7.58 5.68 -2.51
C LEU A 2 6.77 6.41 -3.57
N GLU A 3 5.70 5.79 -4.08
CA GLU A 3 4.91 6.34 -5.19
C GLU A 3 3.46 5.85 -5.18
N LEU A 4 2.58 6.60 -5.83
CA LEU A 4 1.24 6.14 -6.20
C LEU A 4 1.30 5.57 -7.62
N ILE A 5 0.96 4.29 -7.78
CA ILE A 5 1.12 3.52 -9.02
C ILE A 5 -0.15 3.58 -9.87
N LYS A 6 -1.32 3.38 -9.26
CA LYS A 6 -2.62 3.43 -9.92
C LYS A 6 -3.50 4.44 -9.18
N ILE A 7 -4.17 5.29 -9.94
CA ILE A 7 -5.00 6.37 -9.41
C ILE A 7 -6.39 6.25 -10.06
N LEU A 8 -7.42 6.27 -9.24
CA LEU A 8 -8.82 6.31 -9.67
C LEU A 8 -9.52 7.47 -8.94
N ARG A 9 -10.01 8.45 -9.70
CA ARG A 9 -10.61 9.69 -9.18
C ARG A 9 -12.14 9.66 -9.29
N MET A 10 -12.77 10.83 -9.10
CA MET A 10 -14.23 10.99 -9.01
C MET A 10 -14.78 10.32 -7.75
N ASP A 11 -15.77 9.44 -7.87
CA ASP A 11 -16.50 8.86 -6.75
C ASP A 11 -15.67 7.88 -5.90
N TYR A 12 -14.48 7.51 -6.36
CA TYR A 12 -13.61 6.55 -5.69
C TYR A 12 -12.56 7.20 -4.78
N GLN A 13 -11.99 8.33 -5.21
CA GLN A 13 -10.80 8.95 -4.59
C GLN A 13 -9.80 7.92 -4.06
N TRP A 14 -9.33 7.06 -4.94
CA TRP A 14 -8.58 5.85 -4.60
C TRP A 14 -7.19 5.85 -5.24
N ALA A 15 -6.20 5.33 -4.53
CA ALA A 15 -4.91 5.02 -5.14
C ALA A 15 -4.25 3.76 -4.58
N MET A 16 -3.48 3.10 -5.43
CA MET A 16 -2.53 2.06 -5.03
C MET A 16 -1.16 2.69 -4.79
N MET A 17 -0.60 2.48 -3.61
CA MET A 17 0.77 2.88 -3.27
C MET A 17 1.74 1.71 -3.45
N GLY A 18 2.94 2.03 -3.93
CA GLY A 18 4.10 1.13 -3.90
C GLY A 18 5.28 1.76 -3.16
N TYR A 19 6.16 0.92 -2.63
CA TYR A 19 7.38 1.35 -1.98
C TYR A 19 8.52 0.36 -2.19
N SER A 20 9.73 0.87 -2.18
CA SER A 20 10.97 0.10 -2.15
C SER A 20 12.03 0.84 -1.35
N ILE A 21 12.75 0.12 -0.50
CA ILE A 21 13.91 0.64 0.25
C ILE A 21 15.13 -0.11 -0.28
N HIS A 22 16.25 0.58 -0.45
CA HIS A 22 17.49 -0.09 -0.84
C HIS A 22 17.90 -1.08 0.25
N ASN A 23 18.36 -2.27 -0.14
CA ASN A 23 18.53 -3.41 0.77
C ASN A 23 19.45 -3.15 1.96
N GLN A 24 20.49 -2.33 1.78
CA GLN A 24 21.41 -1.90 2.85
C GLN A 24 20.70 -1.17 4.01
N TYR A 25 19.52 -0.61 3.77
CA TYR A 25 18.74 0.13 4.76
C TYR A 25 17.52 -0.63 5.28
N TRP A 26 17.35 -1.91 4.91
CA TRP A 26 16.26 -2.74 5.43
C TRP A 26 16.37 -2.94 6.95
N ARG A 27 15.22 -3.25 7.58
CA ARG A 27 15.10 -3.52 9.02
C ARG A 27 15.44 -2.35 9.98
N ASN A 28 15.79 -1.18 9.45
CA ASN A 28 15.99 0.06 10.22
C ASN A 28 14.70 0.87 10.45
N GLY A 29 13.54 0.40 9.99
CA GLY A 29 12.26 1.09 10.20
C GLY A 29 11.87 2.11 9.13
N TYR A 30 12.79 2.54 8.27
CA TYR A 30 12.56 3.59 7.26
C TYR A 30 11.37 3.34 6.33
N GLY A 31 11.05 2.09 6.01
CA GLY A 31 9.87 1.78 5.19
C GLY A 31 8.56 2.15 5.88
N VAL A 32 8.44 1.84 7.18
CA VAL A 32 7.25 2.21 7.98
C VAL A 32 7.18 3.72 8.15
N GLU A 33 8.31 4.35 8.44
CA GLU A 33 8.42 5.81 8.60
C GLU A 33 8.00 6.54 7.32
N SER A 34 8.55 6.14 6.17
CA SER A 34 8.23 6.75 4.88
C SER A 34 6.75 6.64 4.54
N VAL A 35 6.16 5.45 4.75
CA VAL A 35 4.73 5.24 4.49
C VAL A 35 3.88 6.11 5.43
N LYS A 36 4.19 6.15 6.73
CA LYS A 36 3.45 6.98 7.68
C LYS A 36 3.56 8.46 7.38
N ALA A 37 4.73 8.93 6.96
CA ALA A 37 4.95 10.33 6.59
C ALA A 37 4.18 10.74 5.32
N ALA A 38 3.99 9.81 4.37
CA ALA A 38 3.29 10.07 3.12
C ALA A 38 1.75 10.10 3.27
N LEU A 39 1.19 9.32 4.21
CA LEU A 39 -0.26 9.19 4.36
C LEU A 39 -0.99 10.53 4.60
N PRO A 40 -0.54 11.44 5.48
CA PRO A 40 -1.16 12.75 5.66
C PRO A 40 -1.23 13.56 4.38
N LEU A 41 -0.17 13.54 3.56
CA LEU A 41 -0.13 14.22 2.27
C LEU A 41 -1.18 13.63 1.31
N PHE A 42 -1.29 12.31 1.26
CA PHE A 42 -2.22 11.62 0.36
C PHE A 42 -3.68 11.90 0.72
N PHE A 43 -4.02 11.88 2.01
CA PHE A 43 -5.40 12.11 2.46
C PHE A 43 -5.78 13.59 2.52
N SER A 44 -4.85 14.47 2.90
CA SER A 44 -5.17 15.88 3.15
C SER A 44 -4.89 16.76 1.94
N SER A 45 -3.73 16.61 1.31
CA SER A 45 -3.31 17.49 0.22
C SER A 45 -3.71 16.97 -1.16
N LEU A 46 -3.70 15.65 -1.36
CA LEU A 46 -4.08 15.01 -2.63
C LEU A 46 -5.53 14.49 -2.66
N ASP A 47 -6.25 14.70 -1.56
CA ASP A 47 -7.66 14.37 -1.33
C ASP A 47 -8.06 12.95 -1.78
N PHE A 48 -7.20 11.97 -1.50
CA PHE A 48 -7.62 10.58 -1.58
C PHE A 48 -8.49 10.24 -0.37
N HIS A 49 -9.52 9.41 -0.59
CA HIS A 49 -10.24 8.74 0.47
C HIS A 49 -9.58 7.42 0.85
N ARG A 50 -9.07 6.66 -0.12
CA ARG A 50 -8.57 5.30 0.13
C ARG A 50 -7.21 5.05 -0.51
N ILE A 51 -6.29 4.52 0.28
CA ILE A 51 -4.98 4.05 -0.18
C ILE A 51 -4.89 2.54 0.01
N GLU A 52 -4.50 1.83 -1.04
CA GLU A 52 -4.26 0.39 -1.02
C GLU A 52 -2.79 0.02 -1.20
N LEU A 53 -2.41 -1.10 -0.60
CA LEU A 53 -1.17 -1.81 -0.85
C LEU A 53 -1.52 -3.19 -1.40
N HIS A 54 -1.02 -3.51 -2.59
CA HIS A 54 -1.18 -4.82 -3.20
C HIS A 54 0.13 -5.56 -3.00
N ILE A 55 0.13 -6.57 -2.14
CA ILE A 55 1.34 -7.25 -1.68
C ILE A 55 1.27 -8.71 -2.09
N ARG A 56 2.29 -9.23 -2.77
CA ARG A 56 2.38 -10.68 -3.05
C ARG A 56 2.33 -11.49 -1.76
N VAL A 57 1.65 -12.64 -1.81
CA VAL A 57 1.47 -13.54 -0.66
C VAL A 57 2.79 -14.02 -0.03
N ASP A 58 3.90 -14.01 -0.76
CA ASP A 58 5.23 -14.42 -0.29
C ASP A 58 6.10 -13.25 0.19
N ASN A 59 5.60 -12.01 0.13
CA ASN A 59 6.33 -10.81 0.56
C ASN A 59 6.02 -10.44 2.02
N GLU A 60 6.47 -11.32 2.91
CA GLU A 60 6.31 -11.20 4.36
C GLU A 60 6.88 -9.89 4.97
N PRO A 61 8.03 -9.34 4.52
CA PRO A 61 8.48 -8.03 4.98
C PRO A 61 7.48 -6.90 4.71
N SER A 62 6.86 -6.90 3.53
CA SER A 62 5.87 -5.90 3.13
C SER A 62 4.56 -6.06 3.90
N MET A 63 4.13 -7.31 4.16
CA MET A 63 2.96 -7.59 5.01
C MET A 63 3.14 -7.03 6.42
N ARG A 64 4.30 -7.25 7.05
CA ARG A 64 4.59 -6.68 8.38
C ARG A 64 4.64 -5.17 8.36
N LEU A 65 5.21 -4.58 7.31
CA LEU A 65 5.25 -3.13 7.15
C LEU A 65 3.82 -2.56 7.08
N ALA A 66 2.95 -3.12 6.24
CA ALA A 66 1.55 -2.68 6.11
C ALA A 66 0.83 -2.67 7.46
N LYS A 67 0.94 -3.76 8.24
CA LYS A 67 0.37 -3.84 9.60
C LYS A 67 0.94 -2.76 10.53
N ARG A 68 2.27 -2.59 10.56
CA ARG A 68 2.94 -1.56 11.40
C ARG A 68 2.64 -0.13 10.97
N ALA A 69 2.33 0.09 9.70
CA ALA A 69 1.88 1.36 9.15
C ALA A 69 0.38 1.63 9.42
N GLY A 70 -0.34 0.68 10.00
CA GLY A 70 -1.76 0.84 10.37
C GLY A 70 -2.71 0.67 9.18
N PHE A 71 -2.36 -0.19 8.22
CA PHE A 71 -3.27 -0.68 7.21
C PHE A 71 -3.99 -1.94 7.70
N SER A 72 -5.26 -2.09 7.30
CA SER A 72 -6.08 -3.27 7.56
C SER A 72 -6.03 -4.23 6.38
N PHE A 73 -6.11 -5.54 6.66
CA PHE A 73 -6.27 -6.54 5.60
C PHE A 73 -7.73 -6.56 5.12
N GLU A 74 -7.93 -6.61 3.81
CA GLU A 74 -9.27 -6.72 3.22
C GLU A 74 -9.52 -8.10 2.64
N CYS A 75 -8.68 -8.54 1.71
CA CYS A 75 -8.90 -9.79 0.99
C CYS A 75 -7.62 -10.35 0.37
N LYS A 76 -7.70 -11.63 -0.03
CA LYS A 76 -6.76 -12.26 -0.96
C LYS A 76 -7.41 -12.25 -2.35
N ARG A 77 -6.67 -11.80 -3.36
CA ARG A 77 -7.05 -11.95 -4.77
C ARG A 77 -6.21 -13.07 -5.39
N GLU A 78 -6.89 -14.12 -5.84
CA GLU A 78 -6.25 -15.28 -6.46
C GLU A 78 -5.97 -15.00 -7.93
N ALA A 79 -4.82 -15.46 -8.43
CA ALA A 79 -4.40 -15.31 -9.83
C ALA A 79 -4.59 -13.87 -10.37
N PHE A 80 -4.17 -12.87 -9.61
CA PHE A 80 -4.53 -11.47 -9.84
C PHE A 80 -3.61 -10.73 -10.81
N SER A 81 -2.31 -11.06 -10.79
CA SER A 81 -1.28 -10.37 -11.60
C SER A 81 -0.46 -11.39 -12.38
N LEU A 82 -0.22 -11.14 -13.67
CA LEU A 82 0.63 -11.98 -14.51
C LEU A 82 2.08 -11.50 -14.41
N GLU A 83 2.92 -12.29 -13.75
CA GLU A 83 4.35 -12.01 -13.57
C GLU A 83 5.17 -13.18 -14.13
N ASN A 84 6.09 -12.91 -15.05
CA ASN A 84 6.98 -13.92 -15.65
C ASN A 84 6.22 -15.17 -16.16
N GLY A 85 5.05 -14.96 -16.78
CA GLY A 85 4.22 -16.04 -17.35
C GLY A 85 3.41 -16.83 -16.32
N LYS A 86 3.37 -16.41 -15.05
CA LYS A 86 2.56 -17.05 -14.01
C LYS A 86 1.60 -16.04 -13.36
N TRP A 87 0.38 -16.48 -13.10
CA TRP A 87 -0.57 -15.69 -12.33
C TRP A 87 -0.25 -15.81 -10.85
N MET A 88 -0.13 -14.66 -10.19
CA MET A 88 0.30 -14.55 -8.81
C MET A 88 -0.83 -14.08 -7.91
N ASP A 89 -0.85 -14.61 -6.69
CA ASP A 89 -1.80 -14.23 -5.64
C ASP A 89 -1.32 -12.99 -4.90
N PHE A 90 -2.28 -12.12 -4.54
CA PHE A 90 -2.02 -10.87 -3.84
C PHE A 90 -2.92 -10.70 -2.62
N LEU A 91 -2.35 -10.14 -1.56
CA LEU A 91 -3.07 -9.65 -0.39
C LEU A 91 -3.31 -8.16 -0.55
N ILE A 92 -4.55 -7.74 -0.29
CA ILE A 92 -4.96 -6.35 -0.36
C ILE A 92 -5.05 -5.81 1.05
N TYR A 93 -4.22 -4.80 1.32
CA TYR A 93 -4.27 -4.01 2.52
C TYR A 93 -4.77 -2.61 2.18
N TYR A 94 -5.54 -1.99 3.06
CA TYR A 94 -6.11 -0.68 2.84
C TYR A 94 -6.05 0.22 4.06
N LYS A 95 -6.14 1.52 3.80
CA LYS A 95 -6.42 2.54 4.80
C LYS A 95 -7.32 3.61 4.19
N ASN A 96 -8.40 3.92 4.91
CA ASN A 96 -9.31 5.01 4.54
C ASN A 96 -8.92 6.29 5.30
N LYS A 97 -9.24 7.44 4.71
CA LYS A 97 -9.22 8.76 5.34
C LYS A 97 -10.18 8.73 6.52
N GLU A 98 -9.75 9.24 7.67
CA GLU A 98 -10.60 9.36 8.85
C GLU A 98 -11.79 10.25 8.52
N MET A 99 -13.00 9.76 8.80
CA MET A 99 -14.23 10.52 8.65
C MET A 99 -14.53 11.14 10.01
N ASN A 100 -14.46 12.47 10.10
CA ASN A 100 -15.04 13.17 11.24
C ASN A 100 -16.56 13.07 11.07
N ILE A 101 -17.19 12.17 11.84
CA ILE A 101 -18.65 12.08 11.97
C ILE A 101 -19.11 13.16 12.94
#